data_AF-A0A101UH48-F1
#
_entry.id   AF-A0A101UH48-F1
#
_cell.length_a   1.000
_cell.length_b   1.000
_cell.length_c   1.000
_cell.angle_alpha   90.00
_cell.angle_beta   90.00
_cell.angle_gamma   90.00
#
_symmetry.space_group_name_H-M   'P 1'
#
loop_
_entity.id
_entity.type
_entity.pdbx_description
1 polymer ?
#
loop_
_entity_poly.entity_id
_entity_poly.type
_entity_poly.pdbx_seq_one_letter_code
_entity_poly.pdbx_strand_id
1 'polypeptide(L)'
;MATTGLLVLAMGNPASAATMEYNTASSDNSSVNSYYCAYAKNGAGWTLARGCFQPSGDIVFAKDNSADGWPVYTLWQNELKDSNGNWGLYRNGKCSWSGNAPSQGSCNKDMYEYSSKNAHGGVGSRVRVKSCVADLGDDTCSSWSTWILNA
;
A
#
# COMPACT_ATOMS: atom_id res chain seq x y z
N MET A 1 -8.16 45.50 38.09
CA MET A 1 -7.29 44.83 37.10
C MET A 1 -7.72 43.37 37.04
N ALA A 2 -8.36 42.94 35.96
CA ALA A 2 -8.70 41.55 35.71
C ALA A 2 -8.28 41.21 34.28
N THR A 3 -7.13 40.57 34.15
CA THR A 3 -6.60 40.02 32.90
C THR A 3 -7.47 38.82 32.51
N THR A 4 -8.27 38.99 31.46
CA THR A 4 -9.07 37.90 30.90
C THR A 4 -8.16 37.09 29.98
N GLY A 5 -7.79 35.88 30.41
CA GLY A 5 -6.99 34.95 29.63
C GLY A 5 -7.83 34.36 28.50
N LEU A 6 -7.37 34.53 27.26
CA LEU A 6 -7.95 33.95 26.06
C LEU A 6 -7.53 32.47 25.98
N LEU A 7 -8.49 31.55 26.17
CA LEU A 7 -8.29 30.12 25.94
C LEU A 7 -8.43 29.85 24.43
N VAL A 8 -7.30 29.62 23.74
CA VAL A 8 -7.30 29.18 22.34
C VAL A 8 -7.45 27.66 22.32
N LEU A 9 -8.65 27.17 22.03
CA LEU A 9 -8.90 25.77 21.71
C LEU A 9 -8.32 25.50 20.31
N ALA A 10 -7.15 24.86 20.25
CA ALA A 10 -6.62 24.33 19.01
C ALA A 10 -7.55 23.22 18.51
N MET A 11 -8.42 23.55 17.55
CA MET A 11 -9.23 22.57 16.84
C MET A 11 -8.28 21.77 15.95
N GLY A 12 -7.88 20.58 16.42
CA GLY A 12 -7.15 19.63 15.59
C GLY A 12 -8.00 19.29 14.37
N ASN A 13 -7.50 19.61 13.18
CA ASN A 13 -8.18 19.20 11.94
C ASN A 13 -8.40 17.69 11.96
N PRO A 14 -9.62 17.20 11.69
CA PRO A 14 -9.78 15.79 11.42
C PRO A 14 -8.96 15.46 10.17
N ALA A 15 -8.06 14.48 10.27
CA ALA A 15 -7.34 13.97 9.12
C ALA A 15 -8.39 13.51 8.10
N SER A 16 -8.50 14.22 6.98
CA SER A 16 -9.39 13.83 5.88
C SER A 16 -8.98 12.42 5.47
N ALA A 17 -9.93 11.48 5.44
CA ALA A 17 -9.64 10.11 5.06
C ALA A 17 -8.98 10.11 3.68
N ALA A 18 -7.77 9.54 3.57
CA ALA A 18 -7.08 9.46 2.29
C ALA A 18 -7.98 8.74 1.27
N THR A 19 -8.30 9.42 0.16
CA THR A 19 -9.07 8.84 -0.95
C THR A 19 -8.27 7.69 -1.55
N MET A 20 -8.93 6.55 -1.74
CA MET A 20 -8.28 5.37 -2.32
C MET A 20 -7.95 5.59 -3.80
N GLU A 21 -6.68 5.41 -4.16
CA GLU A 21 -6.21 5.45 -5.54
C GLU A 21 -6.45 4.09 -6.22
N TYR A 22 -7.11 4.07 -7.37
CA TYR A 22 -7.34 2.85 -8.15
C TYR A 22 -6.57 2.91 -9.47
N ASN A 23 -5.72 1.91 -9.72
CA ASN A 23 -5.02 1.79 -10.99
C ASN A 23 -5.11 0.36 -11.55
N THR A 24 -5.12 0.28 -12.87
CA THR A 24 -4.93 -0.96 -13.60
C THR A 24 -3.44 -1.14 -13.84
N ALA A 25 -2.93 -2.33 -13.51
CA ALA A 25 -1.54 -2.69 -13.67
C ALA A 25 -1.18 -2.91 -15.14
N SER A 26 0.01 -2.48 -15.52
CA SER A 26 0.62 -2.82 -16.81
C SER A 26 1.40 -4.12 -16.68
N SER A 27 1.44 -4.94 -17.74
CA SER A 27 2.22 -6.19 -17.74
C SER A 27 3.67 -5.92 -17.36
N ASP A 28 4.21 -6.71 -16.44
CA ASP A 28 5.56 -6.53 -15.91
C ASP A 28 6.18 -7.91 -15.64
N ASN A 29 7.47 -8.11 -15.88
CA ASN A 29 8.16 -9.36 -15.55
C ASN A 29 9.40 -9.11 -14.67
N SER A 30 9.48 -7.95 -14.05
CA SER A 30 10.56 -7.58 -13.14
C SER A 30 10.58 -8.49 -11.93
N SER A 31 11.77 -8.92 -11.54
CA SER A 31 11.98 -9.67 -10.31
C SER A 31 11.78 -8.75 -9.11
N VAL A 32 10.99 -9.20 -8.15
CA VAL A 32 10.76 -8.47 -6.89
C VAL A 32 11.28 -9.28 -5.71
N ASN A 33 11.86 -8.59 -4.74
CA ASN A 33 12.31 -9.20 -3.49
C ASN A 33 11.09 -9.71 -2.69
N SER A 34 11.05 -11.02 -2.45
CA SER A 34 9.95 -11.69 -1.74
C SER A 34 9.75 -11.21 -0.30
N TYR A 35 10.76 -10.57 0.31
CA TYR A 35 10.67 -9.95 1.62
C TYR A 35 9.62 -8.82 1.67
N TYR A 36 9.35 -8.17 0.54
CA TYR A 36 8.39 -7.06 0.43
C TYR A 36 7.00 -7.49 -0.05
N CYS A 37 6.67 -8.78 0.08
CA CYS A 37 5.46 -9.36 -0.48
C CYS A 37 4.48 -9.87 0.59
N ALA A 38 3.20 -9.79 0.27
CA ALA A 38 2.11 -10.48 0.93
C ALA A 38 1.51 -11.53 -0.02
N TYR A 39 1.01 -12.64 0.55
CA TYR A 39 0.58 -13.81 -0.21
C TYR A 39 -0.85 -14.17 0.17
N ALA A 40 -1.76 -14.10 -0.80
CA ALA A 40 -3.11 -14.64 -0.64
C ALA A 40 -3.07 -16.16 -0.86
N LYS A 41 -3.66 -16.92 0.05
CA LYS A 41 -3.63 -18.39 0.01
C LYS A 41 -5.03 -18.95 0.15
N ASN A 42 -5.30 -20.07 -0.51
CA ASN A 42 -6.53 -20.83 -0.26
C ASN A 42 -6.47 -21.61 1.07
N GLY A 43 -7.57 -22.26 1.44
CA GLY A 43 -7.66 -23.08 2.66
C GLY A 43 -6.70 -24.27 2.72
N ALA A 44 -6.13 -24.69 1.59
CA ALA A 44 -5.10 -25.72 1.51
C ALA A 44 -3.65 -25.16 1.58
N GLY A 45 -3.49 -23.84 1.70
CA GLY A 45 -2.19 -23.17 1.85
C GLY A 45 -1.47 -22.85 0.53
N TRP A 46 -2.08 -23.10 -0.62
CA TRP A 46 -1.53 -22.74 -1.93
C TRP A 46 -1.63 -21.24 -2.18
N THR A 47 -0.55 -20.64 -2.68
CA THR A 47 -0.53 -19.22 -3.05
C THR A 47 -1.34 -19.01 -4.32
N LEU A 48 -2.39 -18.20 -4.22
CA LEU A 48 -3.23 -17.79 -5.35
C LEU A 48 -2.70 -16.49 -5.97
N ALA A 49 -2.51 -15.48 -5.13
CA ALA A 49 -2.01 -14.18 -5.54
C ALA A 49 -0.82 -13.75 -4.68
N ARG A 50 0.04 -12.92 -5.27
CA ARG A 50 1.16 -12.28 -4.59
C ARG A 50 1.16 -10.78 -4.87
N GLY A 51 1.08 -9.98 -3.82
CA GLY A 51 1.16 -8.53 -3.89
C GLY A 51 2.45 -8.04 -3.25
N CYS A 52 3.20 -7.17 -3.92
CA CYS A 52 4.50 -6.72 -3.43
C CYS A 52 4.70 -5.23 -3.62
N PHE A 53 5.64 -4.67 -2.85
CA PHE A 53 6.14 -3.31 -3.04
C PHE A 53 7.65 -3.34 -3.31
N GLN A 54 8.13 -2.59 -4.29
CA GLN A 54 9.55 -2.37 -4.53
C GLN A 54 9.88 -0.93 -4.16
N PRO A 55 10.67 -0.70 -3.09
CA PRO A 55 11.05 0.65 -2.66
C PRO A 55 11.73 1.46 -3.76
N SER A 56 12.81 0.93 -4.33
CA SER A 56 13.51 1.58 -5.44
C SER A 56 12.63 1.58 -6.70
N GLY A 57 12.04 2.74 -7.00
CA GLY A 57 11.12 2.95 -8.11
C GLY A 57 9.63 2.98 -7.73
N ASP A 58 9.29 2.84 -6.45
CA ASP A 58 7.92 2.96 -5.94
C ASP A 58 6.90 2.07 -6.65
N ILE A 59 7.24 0.81 -6.87
CA ILE A 59 6.42 -0.07 -7.72
C ILE A 59 5.57 -1.01 -6.86
N VAL A 60 4.26 -0.99 -7.08
CA VAL A 60 3.33 -1.97 -6.50
C VAL A 60 3.03 -3.05 -7.53
N PHE A 61 3.26 -4.31 -7.17
CA PHE A 61 3.02 -5.46 -8.03
C PHE A 61 1.78 -6.23 -7.61
N ALA A 62 1.04 -6.74 -8.59
CA ALA A 62 -0.02 -7.72 -8.41
C ALA A 62 0.28 -8.91 -9.32
N LYS A 63 0.58 -10.06 -8.73
CA LYS A 63 0.89 -11.31 -9.44
C LYS A 63 -0.21 -12.32 -9.21
N ASP A 64 -0.69 -12.86 -10.33
CA ASP A 64 -1.57 -14.00 -10.37
C ASP A 64 -0.74 -15.28 -10.50
N ASN A 65 -0.94 -16.23 -9.59
CA ASN A 65 -0.27 -17.53 -9.61
C ASN A 65 -1.24 -18.67 -9.95
N SER A 66 -2.54 -18.40 -10.12
CA SER A 66 -3.58 -19.41 -10.26
C SER A 66 -4.36 -19.21 -11.57
N ALA A 67 -4.41 -20.23 -12.42
CA ALA A 67 -5.21 -20.18 -13.65
C ALA A 67 -6.69 -20.52 -13.37
N ASP A 68 -7.30 -19.79 -12.43
CA ASP A 68 -8.70 -19.97 -12.00
C ASP A 68 -9.67 -18.99 -12.67
N GLY A 69 -9.15 -18.02 -13.42
CA GLY A 69 -9.93 -17.03 -14.16
C GLY A 69 -10.34 -15.81 -13.34
N TRP A 70 -9.86 -15.67 -12.10
CA TRP A 70 -10.16 -14.52 -11.24
C TRP A 70 -9.07 -13.45 -11.33
N PRO A 71 -9.44 -12.16 -11.46
CA PRO A 71 -8.44 -11.11 -11.43
C PRO A 71 -7.88 -10.95 -10.01
N VAL A 72 -6.64 -10.51 -9.93
CA VAL A 72 -5.94 -10.29 -8.66
C VAL A 72 -5.66 -8.81 -8.46
N TYR A 73 -5.48 -8.40 -7.21
CA TYR A 73 -5.08 -7.03 -6.93
C TYR A 73 -4.26 -6.91 -5.66
N THR A 74 -3.50 -5.83 -5.57
CA THR A 74 -2.71 -5.46 -4.40
C THR A 74 -3.24 -4.17 -3.82
N LEU A 75 -3.74 -4.24 -2.58
CA LEU A 75 -3.99 -3.07 -1.77
C LEU A 75 -2.67 -2.58 -1.18
N TRP A 76 -2.52 -1.27 -1.07
CA TRP A 76 -1.32 -0.65 -0.50
C TRP A 76 -1.69 0.54 0.36
N GLN A 77 -0.83 0.84 1.33
CA GLN A 77 -0.91 2.03 2.18
C GLN A 77 0.48 2.62 2.34
N ASN A 78 0.58 3.94 2.29
CA ASN A 78 1.79 4.71 2.54
C ASN A 78 1.57 5.64 3.74
N GLU A 79 2.47 5.53 4.72
CA GLU A 79 2.52 6.41 5.88
C GLU A 79 3.76 7.29 5.81
N LEU A 80 3.60 8.52 6.27
CA LEU A 80 4.66 9.51 6.40
C LEU A 80 4.89 9.83 7.87
N LYS A 81 6.16 10.02 8.22
CA LYS A 81 6.57 10.42 9.56
C LYS A 81 6.52 11.95 9.68
N ASP A 82 5.81 12.47 10.67
CA ASP A 82 5.77 13.91 10.96
C ASP A 82 7.07 14.37 11.67
N SER A 83 7.18 15.67 11.93
CA SER A 83 8.33 16.28 12.61
C SER A 83 8.48 15.85 14.08
N ASN A 84 7.41 15.37 14.70
CA ASN A 84 7.41 14.85 16.08
C ASN A 84 7.71 13.34 16.15
N GLY A 85 7.83 12.70 14.99
CA GLY A 85 8.14 11.29 14.84
C GLY A 85 6.92 10.35 14.80
N ASN A 86 5.71 10.87 14.70
CA ASN A 86 4.48 10.07 14.57
C ASN A 86 4.27 9.66 13.12
N TRP A 87 3.78 8.44 12.91
CA TRP A 87 3.39 7.95 11.59
C TRP A 87 1.91 8.23 11.35
N GLY A 88 1.59 8.81 10.19
CA GLY A 88 0.21 9.05 9.76
C GLY A 88 -0.02 8.54 8.34
N LEU A 89 -1.20 7.98 8.09
CA LEU A 89 -1.62 7.57 6.75
C LEU A 89 -1.63 8.78 5.83
N TYR A 90 -0.91 8.69 4.72
CA TYR A 90 -0.85 9.73 3.70
C TYR A 90 -1.64 9.34 2.45
N ARG A 91 -1.38 8.15 1.93
CA ARG A 91 -2.04 7.62 0.72
C ARG A 91 -2.36 6.14 0.88
N ASN A 92 -3.35 5.68 0.15
CA ASN A 92 -3.68 4.26 0.01
C ASN A 92 -4.26 4.00 -1.38
N GLY A 93 -4.29 2.74 -1.78
CA GLY A 93 -4.82 2.41 -3.10
C GLY A 93 -4.90 0.92 -3.40
N LYS A 94 -5.26 0.64 -4.64
CA LYS A 94 -5.44 -0.67 -5.25
C LYS A 94 -4.77 -0.72 -6.62
N CYS A 95 -3.85 -1.65 -6.81
CA CYS A 95 -3.27 -2.00 -8.10
C CYS A 95 -3.89 -3.31 -8.61
N SER A 96 -4.64 -3.27 -9.71
CA SER A 96 -5.43 -4.42 -10.19
C SER A 96 -4.80 -5.04 -11.43
N TRP A 97 -4.70 -6.37 -11.48
CA TRP A 97 -4.18 -7.13 -12.60
C TRP A 97 -5.20 -8.18 -13.07
N SER A 98 -5.48 -8.18 -14.37
CA SER A 98 -6.45 -9.08 -15.01
C SER A 98 -5.83 -9.85 -16.19
N GLY A 99 -4.51 -10.03 -16.19
CA GLY A 99 -3.83 -10.85 -17.20
C GLY A 99 -3.88 -12.35 -16.86
N ASN A 100 -3.47 -13.19 -17.81
CA ASN A 100 -3.54 -14.65 -17.66
C ASN A 100 -2.49 -15.18 -16.69
N ALA A 101 -2.86 -16.07 -15.77
CA ALA A 101 -1.88 -16.73 -14.91
C ALA A 101 -0.99 -17.74 -15.66
N PRO A 102 0.26 -17.97 -15.21
CA PRO A 102 0.97 -17.19 -14.20
C PRO A 102 1.56 -15.93 -14.83
N SER A 103 1.12 -14.76 -14.39
CA SER A 103 1.66 -13.47 -14.83
C SER A 103 1.51 -12.42 -13.74
N GLN A 104 2.18 -11.29 -13.93
CA GLN A 104 2.08 -10.17 -13.01
C GLN A 104 1.94 -8.87 -13.79
N GLY A 105 1.32 -7.90 -13.14
CA GLY A 105 1.38 -6.51 -13.54
C GLY A 105 1.94 -5.65 -12.42
N SER A 106 2.32 -4.43 -12.79
CA SER A 106 2.75 -3.42 -11.85
C SER A 106 2.03 -2.08 -12.06
N CYS A 107 1.94 -1.33 -10.97
CA CYS A 107 1.50 0.05 -10.94
C CYS A 107 2.62 0.89 -10.34
N ASN A 108 3.18 1.81 -11.13
CA ASN A 108 4.10 2.80 -10.63
C ASN A 108 3.38 3.72 -9.63
N LYS A 109 4.11 4.09 -8.58
CA LYS A 109 3.72 5.08 -7.60
C LYS A 109 4.83 6.14 -7.54
N ASP A 110 4.51 7.23 -6.87
CA ASP A 110 5.37 8.39 -6.67
C ASP A 110 5.35 8.70 -5.17
N MET A 111 5.93 7.79 -4.39
CA MET A 111 5.92 7.89 -2.94
C MET A 111 7.15 8.68 -2.47
N TYR A 112 7.10 9.18 -1.23
CA TYR A 112 8.28 9.82 -0.67
C TYR A 112 9.35 8.77 -0.35
N GLU A 113 10.61 9.11 -0.58
CA GLU A 113 11.75 8.36 -0.07
C GLU A 113 11.87 8.51 1.45
N TYR A 114 12.36 7.49 2.14
CA TYR A 114 12.48 7.44 3.59
C TYR A 114 13.40 8.53 4.14
N SER A 115 14.46 8.85 3.41
CA SER A 115 15.45 9.88 3.78
C SER A 115 15.04 11.30 3.36
N SER A 116 13.92 11.47 2.67
CA SER A 116 13.47 12.76 2.15
C SER A 116 12.52 13.48 3.10
N LYS A 117 12.55 14.82 3.06
CA LYS A 117 11.53 15.64 3.72
C LYS A 117 10.20 15.42 3.02
N ASN A 118 9.17 15.07 3.79
CA ASN A 118 7.88 14.64 3.26
C ASN A 118 6.77 15.71 3.46
N ALA A 119 5.57 15.42 2.94
CA ALA A 119 4.41 16.32 3.03
C ALA A 119 3.94 16.61 4.48
N HIS A 120 4.23 15.73 5.44
CA HIS A 120 3.93 15.94 6.86
C HIS A 120 5.01 16.76 7.58
N GLY A 121 6.02 17.26 6.85
CA GLY A 121 7.09 18.11 7.36
C GLY A 121 8.21 17.38 8.10
N GLY A 122 8.10 16.06 8.29
CA GLY A 122 9.14 15.20 8.87
C GLY A 122 9.98 14.48 7.80
N VAL A 123 10.72 13.47 8.25
CA VAL A 123 11.54 12.58 7.40
C VAL A 123 11.15 11.13 7.70
N GLY A 124 10.78 10.40 6.67
CA GLY A 124 10.34 9.01 6.79
C GLY A 124 9.13 8.71 5.91
N SER A 125 9.18 7.57 5.24
CA SER A 125 8.10 7.02 4.42
C SER A 125 8.12 5.51 4.53
N ARG A 126 6.95 4.91 4.72
CA ARG A 126 6.82 3.45 4.79
C ARG A 126 5.57 2.98 4.09
N VAL A 127 5.63 1.78 3.55
CA VAL A 127 4.57 1.18 2.73
C VAL A 127 4.23 -0.19 3.27
N ARG A 128 2.97 -0.59 3.20
CA ARG A 128 2.57 -1.99 3.39
C ARG A 128 1.60 -2.39 2.31
N VAL A 129 1.57 -3.68 2.02
CA VAL A 129 0.77 -4.26 0.95
C VAL A 129 -0.10 -5.40 1.47
N LYS A 130 -1.18 -5.66 0.77
CA LYS A 130 -2.07 -6.81 0.97
C LYS A 130 -2.45 -7.34 -0.41
N SER A 131 -2.34 -8.65 -0.59
CA SER A 131 -2.69 -9.32 -1.84
C SER A 131 -4.11 -9.87 -1.75
N CYS A 132 -4.87 -9.80 -2.82
CA CYS A 132 -6.22 -10.35 -2.91
C CYS A 132 -6.48 -10.99 -4.28
N VAL A 133 -7.35 -11.99 -4.27
CA VAL A 133 -8.02 -12.56 -5.45
C VAL A 133 -9.46 -12.08 -5.43
N ALA A 134 -9.98 -11.58 -6.55
CA ALA A 134 -11.38 -11.18 -6.67
C ALA A 134 -12.27 -12.38 -6.97
N ASP A 135 -12.50 -13.23 -5.96
CA ASP A 135 -13.26 -14.47 -6.05
C ASP A 135 -14.78 -14.22 -6.20
N LEU A 136 -15.55 -15.29 -6.51
CA LEU A 136 -17.01 -15.27 -6.38
C LEU A 136 -17.43 -15.22 -4.92
N GLY A 137 -17.82 -14.03 -4.44
CA GLY A 137 -18.27 -13.80 -3.08
C GLY A 137 -17.37 -12.80 -2.38
N ASP A 138 -16.74 -13.23 -1.27
CA ASP A 138 -15.74 -12.43 -0.57
C ASP A 138 -14.35 -12.70 -1.14
N ASP A 139 -13.59 -11.64 -1.39
CA ASP A 139 -12.23 -11.73 -1.92
C ASP A 139 -11.30 -12.50 -0.97
N THR A 140 -10.56 -13.49 -1.49
CA THR A 140 -9.49 -14.15 -0.72
C THR A 140 -8.30 -13.22 -0.61
N CYS A 141 -8.17 -12.58 0.55
CA CYS A 141 -7.09 -11.66 0.85
C CYS A 141 -6.08 -12.21 1.87
N SER A 142 -4.83 -11.80 1.72
CA SER A 142 -3.81 -11.97 2.75
C SER A 142 -4.03 -11.04 3.94
N SER A 143 -3.31 -11.29 5.04
CA SER A 143 -3.00 -10.23 6.01
C SER A 143 -2.19 -9.10 5.35
N TRP A 144 -2.20 -7.92 5.94
CA TRP A 144 -1.24 -6.87 5.57
C TRP A 144 0.19 -7.35 5.82
N SER A 145 1.12 -6.98 4.95
CA SER A 145 2.55 -7.14 5.20
C SER A 145 2.98 -6.33 6.42
N THR A 146 4.20 -6.59 6.89
CA THR A 146 4.92 -5.62 7.72
C THR A 146 5.08 -4.30 6.98
N TRP A 147 5.34 -3.23 7.73
CA TRP A 147 5.74 -1.96 7.14
C TRP A 147 7.13 -2.07 6.54
N ILE A 148 7.25 -1.64 5.29
CA ILE A 148 8.46 -1.61 4.48
C ILE A 148 8.93 -0.17 4.43
N LEU A 149 10.17 0.11 4.83
CA LEU A 149 10.73 1.45 4.67
C LEU A 149 10.98 1.71 3.18
N ASN A 150 10.59 2.89 2.70
CA ASN A 150 10.81 3.24 1.30
C ASN A 150 12.23 3.80 1.11
N ALA A 151 13.25 2.95 1.16
CA ALA A 151 14.66 3.35 1.20
C ALA A 151 15.49 2.77 0.06
#